data_AF-A0A1S7U2N6-F1
#
_entry.id   AF-A0A1S7U2N6-F1
#
_cell.length_a   1.000
_cell.length_b   1.000
_cell.length_c   1.000
_cell.angle_alpha   90.00
_cell.angle_beta   90.00
_cell.angle_gamma   90.00
#
_symmetry.space_group_name_H-M   'P 1'
#
loop_
_entity.id
_entity.type
_entity.pdbx_description
1 polymer ?
#
loop_
_entity_poly.entity_id
_entity_poly.type
_entity_poly.pdbx_seq_one_letter_code
_entity_poly.pdbx_strand_id
1 'polypeptide(L)'
;MTDTVTKLDKRKSPEHKEHLRQIGFKKNDPVTLERIKGGSTKYTEELKAAVAEHSLDALAVVVDIMKNGANEHAKLKAATYILEICVAKAAREIKVTKEYSVADLLAQVNATNPDMMIDITPEVDDK
;
A
#
# COMPACT_ATOMS: atom_id res chain seq x y z
N MET A 1 11.70 22.40 22.89
CA MET A 1 11.74 22.74 21.45
C MET A 1 11.84 21.42 20.68
N THR A 2 10.81 21.09 19.89
CA THR A 2 10.67 19.78 19.23
C THR A 2 11.36 19.79 17.87
N ASP A 3 12.47 19.05 17.73
CA ASP A 3 13.11 18.79 16.45
C ASP A 3 12.30 17.77 15.66
N THR A 4 11.38 18.25 14.83
CA THR A 4 10.79 17.44 13.76
C THR A 4 11.85 17.21 12.68
N VAL A 5 12.53 16.07 12.73
CA VAL A 5 13.40 15.61 11.64
C VAL A 5 12.52 15.27 10.43
N THR A 6 12.28 16.26 9.58
CA THR A 6 11.70 16.10 8.26
C THR A 6 12.62 15.20 7.44
N LYS A 7 12.22 13.95 7.20
CA LYS A 7 12.94 13.03 6.31
C LYS A 7 13.07 13.71 4.94
N LEU A 8 14.28 14.18 4.62
CA LEU A 8 14.55 14.90 3.38
C LEU A 8 14.26 13.96 2.19
N ASP A 9 13.30 14.35 1.36
CA ASP A 9 12.95 13.59 0.15
C ASP A 9 14.13 13.61 -0.83
N LYS A 10 14.87 12.49 -0.88
CA LYS A 10 16.06 12.31 -1.72
C LYS A 10 15.78 12.54 -3.21
N ARG A 11 14.53 12.45 -3.66
CA ARG A 11 14.12 12.73 -5.05
C ARG A 11 14.16 14.22 -5.40
N LYS A 12 14.15 15.10 -4.40
CA LYS A 12 14.24 16.56 -4.59
C LYS A 12 15.66 17.08 -4.45
N SER A 13 16.62 16.21 -4.08
CA SER A 13 18.03 16.56 -3.92
C SER A 13 18.65 17.06 -5.24
N PRO A 14 19.66 17.93 -5.18
CA PRO A 14 20.37 18.40 -6.37
C PRO A 14 21.10 17.26 -7.10
N GLU A 15 21.68 16.31 -6.36
CA GLU A 15 22.35 15.12 -6.91
C GLU A 15 21.40 14.29 -7.79
N HIS A 16 20.16 14.11 -7.35
CA HIS A 16 19.16 13.38 -8.13
C HIS A 16 18.79 14.11 -9.43
N LYS A 17 18.76 15.45 -9.43
CA LYS A 17 18.49 16.25 -10.63
C LYS A 17 19.62 16.15 -11.65
N GLU A 18 20.87 16.12 -11.20
CA GLU A 18 22.03 15.92 -12.06
C GLU A 18 22.05 14.53 -12.66
N HIS A 19 21.75 13.50 -11.87
CA HIS A 19 21.59 12.14 -12.36
C HIS A 19 20.49 12.04 -13.43
N LEU A 20 19.32 12.64 -13.19
CA LEU A 20 18.24 12.71 -14.17
C LEU A 20 18.68 13.40 -15.47
N ARG A 21 19.43 14.49 -15.37
CA ARG A 21 19.98 15.19 -16.53
C ARG A 21 21.00 14.33 -17.30
N GLN A 22 21.83 13.55 -16.62
CA GLN A 22 22.81 12.63 -17.23
C GLN A 22 22.14 11.48 -18.00
N ILE A 23 21.05 10.91 -17.47
CA ILE A 23 20.28 9.87 -18.18
C ILE A 23 19.39 10.43 -19.30
N GLY A 24 19.50 11.73 -19.61
CA GLY A 24 18.76 12.38 -20.67
C GLY A 24 17.30 12.71 -20.31
N PHE A 25 16.91 12.63 -19.03
CA PHE A 25 15.59 13.03 -18.59
C PHE A 25 15.47 14.56 -18.62
N LYS A 26 14.69 15.05 -19.57
CA LYS A 26 14.37 16.47 -19.68
C LYS A 26 12.97 16.71 -19.14
N LYS A 27 12.88 17.44 -18.04
CA LYS A 27 11.60 17.86 -17.45
C LYS A 27 10.83 18.66 -18.52
N ASN A 28 9.64 18.16 -18.88
CA ASN A 28 8.73 18.74 -19.87
C ASN A 28 9.16 18.64 -21.35
N ASP A 29 10.12 17.79 -21.70
CA ASP A 29 10.37 17.48 -23.12
C ASP A 29 9.23 16.61 -23.66
N PRO A 30 8.59 16.95 -24.79
CA PRO A 30 7.54 16.14 -25.40
C PRO A 30 7.94 14.66 -25.59
N VAL A 31 9.19 14.36 -25.96
CA VAL A 31 9.66 12.97 -26.13
C VAL A 31 9.77 12.24 -24.79
N THR A 32 10.18 12.93 -23.74
CA THR A 32 10.28 12.37 -22.39
C THR A 32 8.87 12.20 -21.79
N LEU A 33 7.95 13.13 -22.05
CA LEU A 33 6.56 13.05 -21.65
C LEU A 33 5.81 11.93 -22.37
N GLU A 34 6.09 11.66 -23.64
CA GLU A 34 5.56 10.50 -24.36
C GLU A 34 6.07 9.18 -23.76
N ARG A 35 7.36 9.10 -23.40
CA ARG A 35 7.93 7.94 -22.69
C ARG A 35 7.31 7.72 -21.31
N ILE A 36 7.05 8.78 -20.54
CA ILE A 36 6.40 8.70 -19.22
C ILE A 36 4.90 8.37 -19.36
N LYS A 37 4.25 8.88 -20.41
CA LYS A 37 2.86 8.52 -20.76
C LYS A 37 2.74 7.08 -21.28
N GLY A 38 3.85 6.37 -21.49
CA GLY A 38 3.92 4.94 -21.75
C GLY A 38 3.48 4.03 -20.59
N GLY A 39 2.68 4.54 -19.64
CA GLY A 39 1.93 3.69 -18.73
C GLY A 39 0.77 3.07 -19.49
N SER A 40 0.92 1.80 -19.91
CA SER A 40 0.01 1.00 -20.73
C SER A 40 -0.58 1.77 -21.92
N THR A 41 -0.14 1.46 -23.13
CA THR A 41 -0.88 1.86 -24.33
C THR A 41 -2.36 1.55 -24.10
N LYS A 42 -3.20 2.59 -24.08
CA LYS A 42 -4.64 2.40 -23.95
C LYS A 42 -5.05 1.58 -25.17
N TYR A 43 -5.49 0.34 -24.94
CA TYR A 43 -6.03 -0.48 -26.01
C TYR A 43 -7.09 0.31 -26.77
N THR A 44 -7.10 0.19 -28.09
CA THR A 44 -8.14 0.82 -28.92
C THR A 44 -9.51 0.33 -28.44
N GLU A 45 -10.53 1.19 -28.51
CA GLU A 45 -11.87 0.82 -28.05
C GLU A 45 -12.41 -0.40 -28.82
N GLU A 46 -12.05 -0.54 -30.09
CA GLU A 46 -12.33 -1.73 -30.91
C GLU A 46 -11.76 -3.01 -30.30
N LEU A 47 -10.52 -2.98 -29.80
CA LEU A 47 -9.87 -4.15 -29.21
C LEU A 47 -10.50 -4.50 -27.86
N LYS A 48 -10.90 -3.51 -27.06
CA LYS A 48 -11.63 -3.75 -25.81
C LYS A 48 -12.99 -4.39 -26.06
N ALA A 49 -13.71 -3.94 -27.09
CA ALA A 49 -15.00 -4.50 -27.48
C ALA A 49 -14.85 -5.95 -27.92
N ALA A 50 -13.87 -6.26 -28.77
CA ALA A 50 -13.58 -7.64 -29.19
C ALA A 50 -13.23 -8.56 -28.01
N VAL A 51 -12.44 -8.07 -27.05
CA VAL A 51 -12.12 -8.85 -25.83
C VAL A 51 -13.34 -9.04 -24.94
N ALA A 52 -14.22 -8.05 -24.84
CA ALA A 52 -15.46 -8.15 -24.07
C ALA A 52 -16.41 -9.19 -24.67
N GLU A 53 -16.48 -9.30 -26.00
CA GLU A 53 -17.30 -10.31 -26.68
C GLU A 53 -16.88 -11.75 -26.30
N HIS A 54 -15.58 -12.01 -26.21
CA HIS A 54 -15.04 -13.32 -25.82
C HIS A 54 -14.93 -13.54 -24.29
N SER A 55 -15.39 -12.59 -23.48
CA SER A 55 -15.25 -12.67 -22.02
C SER A 55 -16.03 -13.84 -21.39
N LEU A 56 -17.18 -14.20 -21.98
CA LEU A 56 -17.99 -15.32 -21.53
C LEU A 56 -17.32 -16.67 -21.81
N ASP A 57 -16.72 -16.81 -23.00
CA ASP A 57 -15.97 -18.02 -23.36
C ASP A 57 -14.74 -18.19 -22.46
N ALA A 58 -14.04 -17.09 -22.17
CA ALA A 58 -12.93 -17.11 -21.23
C ALA A 58 -13.36 -17.57 -19.84
N LEU A 59 -14.52 -17.11 -19.36
CA LEU A 59 -15.07 -17.55 -18.07
C LEU A 59 -15.42 -19.05 -18.08
N ALA A 60 -16.00 -19.56 -19.17
CA ALA A 60 -16.30 -20.97 -19.32
C ALA A 60 -15.03 -21.85 -19.25
N VAL A 61 -13.95 -21.41 -19.90
CA VAL A 61 -12.64 -22.10 -19.83
C VAL A 61 -12.08 -22.09 -18.41
N VAL A 62 -12.19 -20.98 -17.68
CA VAL A 62 -11.73 -20.93 -16.28
C VAL A 62 -12.52 -21.90 -15.39
N VAL A 63 -13.84 -21.99 -15.59
CA VAL A 63 -14.68 -22.96 -14.86
C VAL A 63 -14.32 -24.40 -15.24
N ASP A 64 -14.01 -24.67 -16.50
CA ASP A 64 -13.58 -25.99 -16.95
C ASP A 64 -12.22 -26.38 -16.35
N ILE A 65 -11.24 -25.47 -16.37
CA ILE A 65 -9.94 -25.67 -15.72
C ILE A 65 -10.11 -25.97 -14.23
N MET A 66 -11.02 -25.25 -13.56
CA MET A 66 -11.30 -25.46 -12.13
C MET A 66 -11.85 -26.87 -11.84
N LYS A 67 -12.74 -27.39 -12.68
CA LYS A 67 -13.39 -28.70 -12.45
C LYS A 67 -12.57 -29.87 -12.99
N ASN A 68 -12.10 -29.75 -14.23
CA ASN A 68 -11.57 -30.83 -15.04
C ASN A 68 -10.07 -30.72 -15.31
N GLY A 69 -9.41 -29.62 -14.93
CA GLY A 69 -7.99 -29.41 -15.19
C GLY A 69 -7.08 -30.51 -14.61
N ALA A 70 -6.07 -30.93 -15.38
CA ALA A 70 -5.12 -31.95 -14.96
C ALA A 70 -4.18 -31.47 -13.85
N ASN A 71 -3.86 -30.17 -13.81
CA ASN A 71 -2.94 -29.58 -12.85
C ASN A 71 -3.70 -29.00 -11.65
N GLU A 72 -3.44 -29.51 -10.45
CA GLU A 72 -4.04 -29.02 -9.20
C GLU A 72 -3.76 -27.54 -8.93
N HIS A 73 -2.58 -27.04 -9.30
CA HIS A 73 -2.23 -25.63 -9.14
C HIS A 73 -3.08 -24.73 -10.05
N ALA A 74 -3.35 -25.19 -11.27
CA ALA A 74 -4.21 -24.47 -12.20
C ALA A 74 -5.66 -24.44 -11.70
N LYS A 75 -6.14 -25.56 -11.14
CA LYS A 75 -7.45 -25.66 -10.49
C LYS A 75 -7.60 -24.68 -9.33
N LEU A 76 -6.60 -24.66 -8.43
CA LEU A 76 -6.61 -23.78 -7.27
C LEU A 76 -6.58 -22.30 -7.66
N LYS A 77 -5.78 -21.93 -8.67
CA LYS A 77 -5.75 -20.57 -9.21
C LYS A 77 -7.09 -20.17 -9.83
N ALA A 78 -7.70 -21.05 -10.62
CA ALA A 78 -9.01 -20.79 -11.22
C ALA A 78 -10.10 -20.61 -10.16
N ALA A 79 -10.12 -21.47 -9.12
CA ALA A 79 -11.04 -21.34 -8.00
C ALA A 79 -10.84 -20.02 -7.23
N THR A 80 -9.59 -19.66 -6.95
CA THR A 80 -9.26 -18.42 -6.24
C THR A 80 -9.69 -17.20 -7.04
N TYR A 81 -9.44 -17.20 -8.36
CA TYR A 81 -9.83 -16.11 -9.25
C TYR A 81 -11.35 -15.86 -9.24
N ILE A 82 -12.16 -16.92 -9.32
CA ILE A 82 -13.63 -16.81 -9.25
C ILE A 82 -14.06 -16.27 -7.88
N LEU A 83 -13.48 -16.79 -6.78
CA LEU A 83 -13.80 -16.34 -5.44
C LEU A 83 -13.44 -14.86 -5.21
N GLU A 84 -12.33 -14.37 -5.76
CA GLU A 84 -11.94 -12.96 -5.64
C GLU A 84 -12.90 -11.99 -6.34
N ILE A 85 -13.59 -12.44 -7.38
CA ILE A 85 -14.60 -11.63 -8.08
C ILE A 85 -15.92 -11.61 -7.32
N CYS A 86 -16.32 -12.76 -6.74
CA CYS A 86 -17.64 -12.91 -6.13
C CYS A 86 -17.68 -12.57 -4.63
N VAL A 87 -16.56 -12.66 -3.92
CA VAL A 87 -16.50 -12.52 -2.47
C VAL A 87 -15.69 -11.29 -2.09
N ALA A 88 -16.24 -10.45 -1.21
CA ALA A 88 -15.52 -9.33 -0.63
C ALA A 88 -14.27 -9.83 0.09
N LYS A 89 -13.11 -9.24 -0.23
CA LYS A 89 -11.85 -9.59 0.45
C LYS A 89 -12.01 -9.36 1.95
N ALA A 90 -11.72 -10.38 2.75
CA ALA A 90 -11.69 -10.25 4.20
C ALA A 90 -10.75 -9.10 4.60
N ALA A 91 -11.18 -8.25 5.53
CA ALA A 91 -10.37 -7.13 6.03
C ALA A 91 -9.05 -7.67 6.61
N ARG A 92 -7.92 -7.24 6.06
CA ARG A 92 -6.59 -7.79 6.39
C ARG A 92 -5.87 -7.02 7.50
N GLU A 93 -6.40 -5.87 7.94
CA GLU A 93 -5.68 -5.00 8.87
C GLU A 93 -6.63 -4.47 9.94
N ILE A 94 -6.50 -5.00 11.16
CA ILE A 94 -7.05 -4.37 12.36
C ILE A 94 -5.95 -3.45 12.88
N LYS A 95 -5.99 -2.17 12.49
CA LYS A 95 -5.07 -1.16 13.01
C LYS A 95 -5.51 -0.80 14.43
N VAL A 96 -4.95 -1.50 15.42
CA VAL A 96 -5.18 -1.18 16.83
C VAL A 96 -4.30 0.00 17.21
N THR A 97 -4.84 1.21 17.11
CA THR A 97 -4.19 2.41 17.68
C THR A 97 -4.50 2.43 19.17
N LYS A 98 -3.53 2.11 20.02
CA LYS A 98 -3.62 2.38 21.46
C LYS A 98 -2.83 3.64 21.77
N GLU A 99 -3.54 4.71 22.11
CA GLU A 99 -2.93 5.88 22.75
C GLU A 99 -2.82 5.53 24.23
N TYR A 100 -1.60 5.30 24.71
CA TYR A 100 -1.36 5.21 26.14
C TYR A 100 -0.93 6.58 26.65
N SER A 101 -1.71 7.17 27.55
CA SER A 101 -1.22 8.30 28.34
C SER A 101 -0.10 7.79 29.25
N VAL A 102 1.05 8.48 29.27
CA VAL A 102 2.17 8.14 30.16
C VAL A 102 1.71 8.18 31.63
N ALA A 103 0.75 9.05 31.96
CA ALA A 103 0.14 9.12 33.28
C ALA A 103 -0.65 7.83 33.63
N ASP A 104 -1.40 7.27 32.67
CA ASP A 104 -2.17 6.04 32.90
C ASP A 104 -1.25 4.81 33.02
N LEU A 105 -0.19 4.75 32.23
CA LEU A 105 0.83 3.70 32.34
C LEU A 105 1.53 3.76 33.70
N LEU A 106 1.88 4.95 34.16
CA LEU A 106 2.55 5.13 35.46
C LEU A 106 1.60 4.90 36.64
N ALA A 107 0.33 5.29 36.53
CA ALA A 107 -0.70 4.94 37.51
C ALA A 107 -0.91 3.42 37.60
N GLN A 108 -0.91 2.72 36.46
CA GLN A 108 -0.99 1.26 36.42
C GLN A 108 0.25 0.60 37.02
N VAL A 109 1.45 1.14 36.78
CA VAL A 109 2.70 0.66 37.37
C VAL A 109 2.70 0.86 38.89
N ASN A 110 2.28 2.03 39.38
CA ASN A 110 2.15 2.31 40.82
C ASN A 110 1.09 1.43 41.50
N ALA A 111 0.01 1.10 40.81
CA ALA A 111 -0.99 0.15 41.31
C ALA A 111 -0.47 -1.30 41.36
N THR A 112 0.47 -1.65 40.47
CA THR A 112 1.03 -3.01 40.38
C THR A 112 2.24 -3.20 41.31
N ASN A 113 3.02 -2.15 41.56
CA ASN A 113 4.23 -2.16 42.39
C ASN A 113 4.20 -0.98 43.40
N PRO A 114 3.57 -1.16 44.58
CA PRO A 114 3.42 -0.09 45.56
C PRO A 114 4.73 0.34 46.25
N ASP A 115 5.79 -0.49 46.20
CA ASP A 115 7.06 -0.22 46.87
C ASP A 115 7.99 0.76 46.10
N MET A 116 7.65 1.11 44.85
CA MET A 116 8.42 2.04 44.01
C MET A 116 7.53 3.19 43.50
N MET A 117 6.86 3.86 44.43
CA MET A 117 5.98 5.00 44.13
C MET A 117 6.77 6.13 43.46
N ILE A 118 6.56 6.33 42.16
CA ILE A 118 7.08 7.50 41.44
C ILE A 118 6.09 8.64 41.66
N ASP A 119 6.50 9.69 42.35
CA ASP A 119 5.74 10.93 42.53
C ASP A 119 5.77 11.74 41.24
N ILE A 120 4.59 12.11 40.74
CA ILE A 120 4.39 12.85 39.49
C ILE A 120 3.49 14.05 39.78
N THR A 121 3.84 14.82 40.80
CA THR A 121 3.25 16.14 40.99
C THR A 121 3.93 17.10 40.00
N PRO A 122 3.24 17.66 39.00
CA PRO A 122 3.86 18.62 38.09
C PRO A 122 4.24 19.86 38.90
N GLU A 123 5.53 20.22 38.89
CA GLU A 123 5.98 21.51 39.41
C GLU A 123 5.37 22.60 38.53
N VAL A 124 4.53 23.43 39.14
CA VAL A 124 4.01 24.65 38.51
C VAL A 124 5.15 25.65 38.53
N ASP A 125 5.79 25.85 37.38
CA ASP A 125 6.77 26.92 37.19
C ASP A 125 6.06 28.30 37.28
N ASP A 126 6.04 28.89 38.47
CA ASP A 126 5.74 30.31 38.63
C ASP A 126 7.00 31.13 38.29
N LYS A 127 7.11 31.58 37.04
CA LYS A 127 7.85 32.80 36.63
C LYS A 127 7.58 33.24 35.20
#